data_AF-A0A5U8T0C4-F1
#
_entry.id   AF-A0A5U8T0C4-F1
#
_cell.length_a   1.000
_cell.length_b   1.000
_cell.length_c   1.000
_cell.angle_alpha   90.00
_cell.angle_beta   90.00
_cell.angle_gamma   90.00
#
_symmetry.space_group_name_H-M   'P 1'
#
loop_
_entity.id
_entity.type
_entity.pdbx_description
1 polymer ?
#
loop_
_entity_poly.entity_id
_entity_poly.type
_entity_poly.pdbx_seq_one_letter_code
_entity_poly.pdbx_strand_id
1 'polypeptide(L)' 'MQQILTGNETGYWVISADNRVWLPEGQLPEGSAAQWMLTGKPAVRIG' A
#
# COMPACT_ATOMS: atom_id res chain seq x y z
N MET A 1 -11.78 6.09 -6.08
CA MET A 1 -11.19 5.91 -7.42
C MET A 1 -9.86 5.19 -7.25
N GLN A 2 -9.61 4.16 -8.06
CA GLN A 2 -8.37 3.38 -8.01
C GLN A 2 -7.32 4.07 -8.90
N GLN A 3 -6.10 4.26 -8.40
CA GLN A 3 -4.98 4.87 -9.12
C GLN A 3 -3.81 3.89 -9.17
N ILE A 4 -3.01 3.97 -10.22
CA ILE A 4 -1.75 3.21 -10.29
C ILE A 4 -0.72 3.95 -9.47
N LEU A 5 -0.07 3.22 -8.57
CA LEU A 5 0.96 3.79 -7.73
C LEU A 5 2.20 4.13 -8.55
N THR A 6 2.64 5.38 -8.47
CA THR A 6 3.88 5.81 -9.15
C THR A 6 5.14 5.62 -8.32
N GLY A 7 4.99 5.30 -7.03
CA GLY A 7 6.12 5.12 -6.12
C GLY A 7 6.41 6.38 -5.29
N ASN A 8 5.89 7.53 -5.72
CA ASN A 8 6.04 8.83 -5.05
C ASN A 8 4.99 9.06 -3.96
N GLU A 9 3.94 8.23 -3.93
CA GLU A 9 2.94 8.26 -2.88
C GLU A 9 3.50 7.73 -1.56
N THR A 10 3.18 8.45 -0.49
CA THR A 10 3.55 8.13 0.88
C THR A 10 2.30 8.08 1.75
N GLY A 11 2.27 7.14 2.68
CA GLY A 11 1.15 6.98 3.60
C GLY A 11 1.12 5.59 4.22
N TYR A 12 -0.08 5.20 4.67
CA TYR A 12 -0.35 3.87 5.19
C TYR A 12 -0.76 2.92 4.07
N TRP A 13 -0.15 1.75 4.02
CA TRP A 13 -0.35 0.75 2.98
C TRP A 13 -1.17 -0.43 3.49
N VAL A 14 -2.45 -0.49 3.12
CA VAL A 14 -3.25 -1.69 3.37
C VAL A 14 -3.03 -2.66 2.21
N ILE A 15 -2.19 -3.67 2.41
CA ILE A 15 -2.00 -4.75 1.43
C ILE A 15 -2.80 -5.95 1.93
N SER A 16 -3.72 -6.46 1.12
CA SER A 16 -4.45 -7.69 1.42
C SER A 16 -4.22 -8.73 0.32
N ALA A 17 -4.00 -9.98 0.73
CA ALA A 17 -3.85 -11.13 -0.13
C ALA A 17 -4.53 -12.33 0.51
N ASP A 18 -5.36 -13.06 -0.24
CA ASP A 18 -6.00 -14.31 0.20
C ASP A 18 -6.73 -14.18 1.56
N ASN A 19 -7.60 -13.16 1.68
CA ASN A 19 -8.35 -12.86 2.90
C ASN A 19 -7.47 -12.55 4.15
N ARG A 20 -6.18 -12.30 3.95
CA ARG A 20 -5.25 -11.84 4.97
C ARG A 20 -4.82 -10.42 4.65
N VAL A 21 -4.83 -9.57 5.67
CA VAL A 21 -4.20 -8.27 5.60
C VAL A 21 -2.75 -8.41 6.05
N TRP A 22 -1.85 -7.78 5.31
CA TRP A 22 -0.45 -7.69 5.67
C TRP A 22 -0.28 -6.54 6.65
N LEU A 23 0.04 -6.92 7.89
CA LEU A 23 0.28 -6.02 9.01
C LEU A 23 1.65 -6.40 9.59
N PRO A 24 2.75 -5.79 9.11
CA PRO A 24 4.03 -5.95 9.78
C PRO A 24 3.89 -5.49 11.24
N GLU A 25 4.23 -6.37 12.18
CA GLU A 25 4.14 -6.11 13.63
C GLU A 25 2.73 -5.78 14.14
N GLY A 26 1.69 -6.13 13.38
CA GLY A 26 0.30 -5.85 13.75
C GLY A 26 -0.14 -4.41 13.46
N GLN A 27 0.68 -3.61 12.80
CA GLN A 27 0.37 -2.23 12.41
C GLN A 27 0.37 -2.05 10.89
N LEU A 28 -0.31 -0.99 10.44
CA LEU A 28 -0.29 -0.62 9.04
C LEU A 28 1.11 -0.15 8.64
N PRO A 29 1.70 -0.71 7.57
CA PRO A 29 2.99 -0.27 7.06
C PRO A 29 2.88 1.18 6.60
N GLU A 30 3.62 2.05 7.26
CA GLU A 30 3.84 3.42 6.81
C GLU A 30 5.05 3.48 5.87
N GLY A 31 5.03 4.41 4.92
CA GLY A 31 6.16 4.68 4.04
C GLY A 31 5.74 4.98 2.61
N SER A 32 6.69 4.92 1.68
CA SER A 32 6.45 5.18 0.27
C SER A 32 6.03 3.92 -0.50
N ALA A 33 5.24 4.07 -1.56
CA ALA A 33 4.91 2.97 -2.46
C ALA A 33 6.18 2.29 -3.01
N ALA A 34 7.23 3.06 -3.28
CA ALA A 34 8.52 2.54 -3.73
C ALA A 34 9.21 1.65 -2.67
N GLN A 35 9.09 1.99 -1.39
CA GLN A 35 9.73 1.26 -0.29
C GLN A 35 9.14 -0.15 -0.11
N TRP A 36 7.86 -0.28 -0.43
CA TRP A 36 7.12 -1.55 -0.36
C TRP A 36 6.97 -2.25 -1.72
N MET A 37 7.70 -1.79 -2.75
CA MET A 37 7.62 -2.33 -4.12
C MET A 37 6.19 -2.36 -4.68
N LEU A 38 5.38 -1.37 -4.30
CA LEU A 38 4.01 -1.19 -4.76
C LEU A 38 3.91 -0.33 -6.01
N THR A 39 5.03 0.21 -6.50
CA THR A 39 5.11 0.94 -7.76
C THR A 39 4.54 0.12 -8.93
N GLY A 40 3.69 0.74 -9.73
CA GLY A 40 2.97 0.09 -10.83
C GLY A 40 1.76 -0.74 -10.40
N LYS A 41 1.49 -0.87 -9.10
CA LYS A 41 0.31 -1.61 -8.61
C LYS A 41 -0.90 -0.69 -8.51
N PRO A 42 -2.10 -1.18 -8.86
CA PRO A 42 -3.32 -0.41 -8.70
C PRO A 42 -3.72 -0.40 -7.22
N ALA A 43 -3.82 0.79 -6.63
CA ALA A 43 -4.24 0.98 -5.24
C ALA A 43 -5.39 1.98 -5.16
N VAL A 44 -6.14 1.91 -4.08
CA VAL A 44 -7.20 2.87 -3.79
C VAL A 44 -6.70 3.77 -2.68
N ARG A 45 -6.76 5.08 -2.90
CA ARG A 45 -6.56 6.04 -1.81
C ARG A 45 -7.76 5.94 -0.87
N ILE A 46 -7.50 5.48 0.35
CA ILE A 46 -8.46 5.46 1.45
C ILE A 46 -8.11 6.68 2.31
N GLY A 47 -8.94 7.72 2.27
CA GLY A 47 -8.65 9.01 2.92
C GLY A 47 -9.17 10.20 2.14
#